data_AF-A0A251S1K7-F1
#
_entry.id   AF-A0A251S1K7-F1
#
_cell.length_a   1.000
_cell.length_b   1.000
_cell.length_c   1.000
_cell.angle_alpha   90.00
_cell.angle_beta   90.00
_cell.angle_gamma   90.00
#
_symmetry.space_group_name_H-M   'P 1'
#
loop_
_entity.id
_entity.type
_entity.pdbx_description
1 polymer ?
#
loop_
_entity_poly.entity_id
_entity_poly.type
_entity_poly.pdbx_seq_one_letter_code
_entity_poly.pdbx_strand_id
1 'polypeptide(L)'
;MERALGRPPTFRELFLATHLTKESKKNFWDGLYDESLDGAEFCTARSRKAYEAYERSMLEKYGEDVTLHPVGDADLWERAQGRRGFGIGSSDPHFIVNGTPSSSSGSASYAEYQRSQEQVKNLQAQVDMLQNRVEEAQQQVREEMKEEVQRQITELLKKFGNPGNPL
;
A
#
# COMPACT_ATOMS: atom_id res chain seq x y z
N MET A 1 0.58 6.30 5.23
CA MET A 1 1.69 7.26 5.05
C MET A 1 2.29 7.13 3.65
N GLU A 2 2.55 5.91 3.15
CA GLU A 2 3.03 5.65 1.78
C GLU A 2 2.23 6.34 0.66
N ARG A 3 0.89 6.23 0.69
CA ARG A 3 0.04 6.90 -0.33
C ARG A 3 0.15 8.43 -0.34
N ALA A 4 0.51 9.03 0.80
CA ALA A 4 0.67 10.48 0.92
C ALA A 4 2.07 10.94 0.49
N LEU A 5 3.10 10.13 0.75
CA LEU A 5 4.49 10.44 0.42
C LEU A 5 4.91 9.99 -0.98
N GLY A 6 4.15 9.11 -1.63
CA GLY A 6 4.52 8.50 -2.92
C GLY A 6 5.72 7.55 -2.82
N ARG A 7 6.27 7.34 -1.62
CA ARG A 7 7.37 6.43 -1.29
C ARG A 7 7.14 5.76 0.07
N PRO A 8 7.83 4.65 0.36
CA PRO A 8 7.95 4.13 1.71
C PRO A 8 8.39 5.25 2.69
N PRO A 9 7.66 5.45 3.82
CA PRO A 9 8.09 6.40 4.85
C PRO A 9 9.39 5.92 5.49
N THR A 10 10.22 6.87 5.91
CA THR A 10 11.40 6.55 6.69
C THR A 10 11.03 6.15 8.11
N PHE A 11 11.94 5.46 8.79
CA PHE A 11 11.76 5.14 10.20
C PHE A 11 11.56 6.42 11.05
N ARG A 12 12.35 7.46 10.75
CA ARG A 12 12.24 8.79 11.37
C ARG A 12 10.83 9.37 11.18
N GLU A 13 10.29 9.34 9.96
CA GLU A 13 8.94 9.83 9.66
C GLU A 13 7.85 9.08 10.42
N LEU A 14 7.92 7.74 10.47
CA LEU A 14 6.98 6.92 11.22
C LEU A 14 7.02 7.22 12.72
N PHE A 15 8.24 7.39 13.27
CA PHE A 15 8.44 7.66 14.68
C PHE A 15 7.86 9.03 15.07
N LEU A 16 8.23 10.08 14.36
CA LEU A 16 7.78 11.44 14.65
C LEU A 16 6.27 11.60 14.44
N ALA A 17 5.71 10.91 13.45
CA ALA A 17 4.27 10.89 13.22
C ALA A 17 3.45 10.25 14.34
N THR A 18 4.06 9.47 15.24
CA THR A 18 3.37 8.83 16.36
C THR A 18 3.73 9.45 17.71
N HIS A 19 4.93 10.05 17.83
CA HIS A 19 5.47 10.53 19.10
C HIS A 19 5.60 12.05 19.24
N LEU A 20 5.37 12.83 18.17
CA LEU A 20 5.22 14.29 18.29
C LEU A 20 3.79 14.68 18.73
N THR A 21 3.69 15.78 19.46
CA THR A 21 2.40 16.41 19.78
C THR A 21 1.67 16.78 18.49
N LYS A 22 0.36 17.01 18.57
CA LYS A 22 -0.46 17.32 17.38
C LYS A 22 0.09 18.53 16.60
N GLU A 23 0.50 19.57 17.33
CA GLU A 23 1.06 20.80 16.76
C GLU A 23 2.44 20.56 16.15
N SER A 24 3.36 19.94 16.90
CA SER A 24 4.70 19.64 16.38
C SER A 24 4.69 18.69 15.20
N LYS A 25 3.77 17.72 15.17
CA LYS A 25 3.61 16.83 14.01
C LYS A 25 3.19 17.60 12.76
N LYS A 26 2.29 18.57 12.90
CA LYS A 26 1.89 19.43 11.78
C LYS A 26 3.10 20.22 11.28
N ASN A 27 3.83 20.87 12.18
CA ASN A 27 5.03 21.65 11.84
C ASN A 27 6.11 20.81 11.15
N PHE A 28 6.29 19.56 11.58
CA PHE A 28 7.20 18.60 10.95
C PHE A 28 6.81 18.33 9.49
N TRP A 29 5.54 18.01 9.24
CA TRP A 29 5.08 17.74 7.87
C TRP A 29 5.01 18.99 6.98
N ASP A 30 4.86 20.17 7.58
CA ASP A 30 4.93 21.47 6.90
C ASP A 30 6.40 21.89 6.61
N GLY A 31 7.40 21.09 7.01
CA GLY A 31 8.82 21.35 6.77
C GLY A 31 9.39 22.49 7.63
N LEU A 32 8.76 22.80 8.76
CA LEU A 32 9.15 23.91 9.65
C LEU A 32 10.28 23.54 10.62
N TYR A 33 10.69 22.26 10.67
CA TYR A 33 11.84 21.79 11.44
C TYR A 33 12.98 21.40 10.51
N ASP A 34 14.20 21.68 10.96
CA ASP A 34 15.41 21.16 10.34
C ASP A 34 15.70 19.71 10.79
N GLU A 35 16.88 19.19 10.45
CA GLU A 35 17.29 17.84 10.83
C GLU A 35 17.43 17.65 12.35
N SER A 36 17.76 18.72 13.09
CA SER A 36 17.94 18.68 14.55
C SER A 36 16.63 18.54 15.31
N LEU A 37 15.51 18.91 14.68
CA LEU A 37 14.18 18.98 15.31
C LEU A 37 14.17 19.89 16.55
N ASP A 38 15.03 20.91 16.59
CA ASP A 38 15.03 21.89 17.67
C ASP A 38 13.67 22.57 17.77
N GLY A 39 13.14 22.62 19.00
CA GLY A 39 11.79 23.11 19.28
C GLY A 39 10.66 22.10 19.04
N ALA A 40 10.92 20.92 18.48
CA ALA A 40 9.90 19.89 18.35
C ALA A 40 9.49 19.33 19.72
N GLU A 41 8.18 19.25 19.95
CA GLU A 41 7.60 18.70 21.17
C GLU A 41 7.15 17.26 20.99
N PHE A 42 7.68 16.40 21.85
CA PHE A 42 7.28 15.00 21.95
C PHE A 42 6.14 14.83 22.94
N CYS A 43 5.26 13.86 22.68
CA CYS A 43 4.17 13.46 23.58
C CYS A 43 4.67 13.09 24.99
N THR A 44 5.90 12.58 25.11
CA THR A 44 6.53 12.25 26.40
C THR A 44 8.02 12.55 26.40
N ALA A 45 8.59 12.83 27.57
CA ALA A 45 10.04 12.94 27.74
C ALA A 45 10.78 11.62 27.41
N ARG A 46 10.11 10.47 27.60
CA ARG A 46 10.67 9.15 27.29
C ARG A 46 10.84 8.93 25.79
N SER A 47 9.83 9.32 24.99
CA SER A 47 9.91 9.21 23.53
C SER A 47 10.99 10.12 22.94
N ARG A 48 11.16 11.32 23.51
CA ARG A 48 12.30 12.20 23.15
C ARG A 48 13.64 11.48 23.41
N LYS A 49 13.84 10.97 24.63
CA LYS A 49 15.09 10.27 25.00
C LYS A 49 15.38 9.05 24.12
N ALA A 50 14.35 8.29 23.75
CA ALA A 50 14.51 7.12 22.89
C ALA A 50 14.91 7.52 21.46
N TYR A 51 14.36 8.61 20.92
CA TYR A 51 14.77 9.15 19.63
C TYR A 51 16.23 9.63 19.65
N GLU A 52 16.60 10.43 20.65
CA GLU A 52 17.98 10.92 20.81
C GLU A 52 18.99 9.77 20.98
N ALA A 53 18.62 8.70 21.68
CA ALA A 53 19.46 7.51 21.83
C ALA A 53 19.61 6.74 20.51
N TYR A 54 18.53 6.65 19.72
CA TYR A 54 18.56 6.02 18.41
C TYR A 54 19.41 6.80 17.41
N GLU A 55 19.20 8.12 17.30
CA GLU A 55 20.01 9.00 16.45
C GLU A 55 21.50 8.91 16.79
N ARG A 56 21.85 8.94 18.08
CA ARG A 56 23.23 8.73 18.51
C ARG A 56 23.77 7.37 18.07
N SER A 57 22.97 6.31 18.20
CA SER A 57 23.39 4.96 17.80
C SER A 57 23.57 4.82 16.29
N MET A 58 22.74 5.51 15.49
CA MET A 58 22.86 5.57 14.04
C MET A 58 24.17 6.25 13.63
N LEU A 59 24.48 7.39 14.24
CA LEU A 59 25.75 8.10 14.02
C LEU A 59 26.95 7.25 14.44
N GLU A 60 26.89 6.56 15.57
CA GLU A 60 27.96 5.68 16.04
C GLU A 60 28.21 4.48 15.11
N LYS A 61 27.15 3.90 14.52
CA LYS A 61 27.27 2.71 13.67
C LYS A 61 27.60 3.05 12.22
N TYR A 62 27.00 4.12 11.67
CA TYR A 62 27.07 4.45 10.25
C TYR A 62 27.91 5.70 9.95
N GLY A 63 28.38 6.41 10.98
CA GLY A 63 29.21 7.61 10.86
C GLY A 63 28.39 8.89 10.78
N GLU A 64 29.06 10.04 10.63
CA GLU A 64 28.41 11.36 10.58
C GLU A 64 27.73 11.65 9.23
N ASP A 65 28.10 10.92 8.17
CA ASP A 65 27.49 11.08 6.85
C ASP A 65 26.11 10.41 6.83
N VAL A 66 25.09 11.19 7.18
CA VAL A 66 23.68 10.79 7.23
C VAL A 66 23.16 10.31 5.87
N THR A 67 23.81 10.68 4.76
CA THR A 67 23.39 10.23 3.42
C THR A 67 23.69 8.76 3.16
N LEU A 68 24.63 8.18 3.94
CA LEU A 68 25.00 6.77 3.88
C LEU A 68 24.20 5.91 4.88
N HIS A 69 23.38 6.54 5.72
CA HIS A 69 22.59 5.83 6.71
C HIS A 69 21.48 5.03 6.02
N PRO A 70 21.20 3.80 6.48
CA PRO A 70 19.98 3.12 6.08
C PRO A 70 18.78 3.91 6.59
N VAL A 71 17.63 3.71 5.93
CA VAL A 71 16.35 4.34 6.30
C VAL A 71 15.97 4.12 7.77
N GLY A 72 16.41 2.99 8.34
CA GLY A 72 16.46 2.76 9.78
C GLY A 72 17.14 1.44 10.14
N ASP A 73 17.40 1.22 11.43
CA ASP A 73 18.01 0.02 11.98
C ASP A 73 17.19 -0.51 13.17
N ALA A 74 16.62 -1.70 13.01
CA ALA A 74 15.69 -2.29 13.99
C ALA A 74 16.38 -2.63 15.30
N ASP A 75 17.62 -3.10 15.23
CA ASP A 75 18.36 -3.57 16.39
C ASP A 75 18.81 -2.38 17.25
N LEU A 76 19.27 -1.31 16.60
CA LEU A 76 19.57 -0.05 17.28
C LEU A 76 18.32 0.56 17.90
N TRP A 77 17.19 0.47 17.20
CA TRP A 77 15.91 0.96 17.70
C TRP A 77 15.43 0.21 18.95
N GLU A 78 15.43 -1.12 18.90
CA GLU A 78 15.01 -1.95 20.03
C GLU A 78 15.87 -1.66 21.27
N ARG A 79 17.18 -1.45 21.08
CA ARG A 79 18.08 -1.03 22.17
C ARG A 79 17.74 0.35 22.71
N ALA A 80 17.44 1.32 21.85
CA ALA A 80 17.13 2.70 22.25
C ALA A 80 15.83 2.81 23.07
N GLN A 81 14.88 1.90 22.87
CA GLN A 81 13.60 1.85 23.62
C GLN A 81 13.76 1.37 25.08
N GLY A 82 14.84 0.66 25.38
CA GLY A 82 15.11 0.02 26.68
C GLY A 82 14.21 -1.20 26.96
N ARG A 83 14.57 -1.99 27.98
CA ARG A 83 14.00 -3.32 28.33
C ARG A 83 12.48 -3.39 28.61
N ARG A 84 11.75 -2.28 28.56
CA ARG A 84 10.28 -2.27 28.65
C ARG A 84 9.71 -1.47 27.49
N GLY A 85 9.58 -2.08 26.33
CA GLY A 85 8.88 -1.48 25.20
C GLY A 85 7.50 -0.97 25.63
N PHE A 86 7.18 0.28 25.32
CA PHE A 86 5.83 0.81 25.46
C PHE A 86 5.45 1.48 24.15
N GLY A 87 4.52 0.85 23.44
CA GLY A 87 3.68 1.45 22.42
C GLY A 87 2.24 1.24 22.81
N ILE A 88 1.42 2.28 22.69
CA ILE A 88 -0.04 2.15 22.58
C ILE A 88 -0.30 1.13 21.47
N GLY A 89 -0.79 -0.05 21.85
CA GLY A 89 -1.11 -1.16 20.94
C GLY A 89 0.11 -1.79 20.26
N SER A 90 0.49 -3.01 20.67
CA SER A 90 1.16 -4.03 19.84
C SER A 90 2.23 -3.57 18.84
N SER A 91 3.03 -2.55 19.17
CA SER A 91 3.99 -1.96 18.24
C SER A 91 5.25 -2.78 18.29
N ASP A 92 5.25 -3.84 17.51
CA ASP A 92 6.40 -4.67 17.28
C ASP A 92 7.53 -3.84 16.61
N PRO A 93 8.75 -3.80 17.19
CA PRO A 93 9.89 -3.12 16.59
C PRO A 93 10.20 -3.57 15.15
N HIS A 94 10.00 -4.84 14.82
CA HIS A 94 10.24 -5.33 13.45
C HIS A 94 9.15 -4.88 12.48
N PHE A 95 7.92 -4.66 12.92
CA PHE A 95 6.88 -4.04 12.11
C PHE A 95 7.23 -2.59 11.78
N ILE A 96 7.77 -1.83 12.73
CA ILE A 96 8.14 -0.43 12.47
C ILE A 96 9.30 -0.36 11.48
N VAL A 97 10.24 -1.30 11.52
CA VAL A 97 11.46 -1.21 10.71
C VAL A 97 11.34 -1.95 9.37
N ASN A 98 10.73 -3.13 9.36
CA ASN A 98 10.66 -4.03 8.20
C ASN A 98 9.21 -4.31 7.74
N GLY A 99 8.19 -3.79 8.44
CA GLY A 99 6.79 -4.14 8.18
C GLY A 99 6.39 -5.55 8.61
N THR A 100 7.25 -6.30 9.32
CA THR A 100 7.02 -7.69 9.73
C THR A 100 6.82 -7.83 11.24
N PRO A 101 5.66 -8.30 11.75
CA PRO A 101 5.42 -8.52 13.19
C PRO A 101 6.29 -9.63 13.82
N SER A 102 7.00 -9.38 14.93
CA SER A 102 7.86 -10.37 15.61
C SER A 102 7.21 -11.23 16.68
N SER A 103 5.93 -11.08 17.01
CA SER A 103 5.23 -12.13 17.78
C SER A 103 3.71 -12.10 17.70
N SER A 104 3.18 -13.32 17.59
CA SER A 104 1.77 -13.71 17.62
C SER A 104 1.15 -13.45 19.00
N SER A 105 0.40 -12.36 19.16
CA SER A 105 -0.64 -12.26 20.19
C SER A 105 -1.67 -11.18 19.84
N GLY A 106 -2.86 -11.62 19.42
CA GLY A 106 -4.12 -10.91 19.65
C GLY A 106 -4.70 -10.04 18.53
N SER A 107 -4.05 -9.91 17.39
CA SER A 107 -4.66 -9.29 16.20
C SER A 107 -4.22 -10.08 14.98
N ALA A 108 -5.19 -10.38 14.11
CA ALA A 108 -5.16 -11.40 13.06
C ALA A 108 -3.78 -12.00 12.74
N SER A 109 -3.58 -13.29 12.99
CA SER A 109 -2.25 -13.92 12.83
C SER A 109 -1.71 -13.66 11.42
N TYR A 110 -0.39 -13.60 11.24
CA TYR A 110 0.21 -13.48 9.90
C TYR A 110 -0.33 -14.54 8.91
N ALA A 111 -0.73 -15.72 9.41
CA ALA A 111 -1.42 -16.73 8.62
C ALA A 111 -2.82 -16.29 8.15
N GLU A 112 -3.56 -15.51 8.94
CA GLU A 112 -4.83 -14.90 8.54
C GLU A 112 -4.63 -13.75 7.54
N TYR A 113 -3.57 -12.93 7.71
CA TYR A 113 -3.20 -11.93 6.70
C TYR A 113 -2.80 -12.59 5.38
N GLN A 114 -1.95 -13.63 5.42
CA GLN A 114 -1.59 -14.38 4.21
C GLN A 114 -2.81 -15.05 3.58
N ARG A 115 -3.68 -15.68 4.37
CA ARG A 115 -4.93 -16.27 3.89
C ARG A 115 -5.84 -15.21 3.26
N SER A 116 -5.92 -14.02 3.86
CA SER A 116 -6.68 -12.90 3.30
C SER A 116 -6.10 -12.42 1.98
N GLN A 117 -4.76 -12.31 1.88
CA GLN A 117 -4.08 -11.96 0.64
C GLN A 117 -4.24 -13.02 -0.46
N GLU A 118 -4.22 -14.30 -0.12
CA GLU A 118 -4.53 -15.40 -1.05
C GLU A 118 -5.99 -15.35 -1.51
N GLN A 119 -6.92 -15.08 -0.60
CA GLN A 119 -8.33 -14.90 -0.94
C GLN A 119 -8.55 -13.73 -1.89
N VAL A 120 -7.89 -12.59 -1.65
CA VAL A 120 -7.96 -11.43 -2.55
C VAL A 120 -7.40 -11.78 -3.94
N LYS A 121 -6.26 -12.47 -4.02
CA LYS A 121 -5.70 -12.92 -5.31
C LYS A 121 -6.64 -13.88 -6.05
N ASN A 122 -7.26 -14.82 -5.32
CA ASN A 122 -8.21 -15.77 -5.90
C ASN A 122 -9.51 -15.09 -6.37
N LEU A 123 -10.01 -14.10 -5.61
CA LEU A 123 -11.16 -13.31 -6.04
C LEU A 123 -10.81 -12.47 -7.28
N GLN A 124 -9.64 -11.85 -7.32
CA GLN A 124 -9.20 -11.08 -8.48
C GLN A 124 -9.15 -11.97 -9.74
N ALA A 125 -8.55 -13.15 -9.65
CA ALA A 125 -8.51 -14.10 -10.75
C ALA A 125 -9.92 -14.55 -11.21
N GLN A 126 -10.88 -14.70 -10.30
CA GLN A 126 -12.27 -15.00 -10.66
C GLN A 126 -12.97 -13.83 -11.36
N VAL A 127 -12.74 -12.61 -10.90
CA VAL A 127 -13.28 -11.40 -11.54
C VAL A 127 -12.72 -11.28 -12.96
N ASP A 128 -11.41 -11.47 -13.14
CA ASP A 128 -10.76 -11.40 -14.44
C ASP A 128 -11.31 -12.48 -15.39
N MET A 129 -11.52 -13.72 -14.90
CA MET A 129 -12.13 -14.79 -15.69
C MET A 129 -13.58 -14.45 -16.09
N LEU A 130 -14.38 -13.92 -15.15
CA LEU A 130 -15.76 -13.52 -15.43
C LEU A 130 -15.82 -12.37 -16.43
N GLN A 131 -14.92 -11.38 -16.32
CA GLN A 131 -14.82 -10.28 -17.28
C GLN A 131 -14.52 -10.81 -18.68
N ASN A 132 -13.53 -11.68 -18.83
CA ASN A 132 -13.21 -12.30 -20.13
C ASN A 132 -14.42 -13.06 -20.71
N ARG A 133 -15.14 -13.84 -19.90
CA ARG A 133 -16.35 -14.55 -20.35
C ARG A 133 -17.47 -13.62 -20.77
N VAL A 134 -17.66 -12.52 -20.07
CA VAL A 134 -18.66 -11.51 -20.43
C VAL A 134 -18.27 -10.81 -21.73
N GLU A 135 -16.99 -10.49 -21.92
CA GLU A 135 -16.49 -9.90 -23.16
C GLU A 135 -16.65 -10.85 -24.35
N GLU A 136 -16.31 -12.13 -24.19
CA GLU A 136 -16.52 -13.16 -25.21
C GLU A 136 -18.00 -13.33 -25.56
N ALA A 137 -18.88 -13.43 -24.55
CA ALA A 137 -20.31 -13.54 -24.77
C ALA A 137 -20.88 -12.31 -25.49
N GLN A 138 -20.43 -11.10 -25.11
CA GLN A 138 -20.80 -9.88 -25.82
C GLN A 138 -20.31 -9.87 -27.26
N GLN A 139 -19.11 -10.40 -27.53
CA GLN A 139 -18.58 -10.49 -28.89
C GLN A 139 -19.38 -11.48 -29.74
N GLN A 140 -19.73 -12.65 -29.19
CA GLN A 140 -20.59 -13.62 -29.88
C GLN A 140 -21.94 -13.02 -30.22
N VAL A 141 -22.60 -12.36 -29.26
CA VAL A 141 -23.90 -11.69 -29.50
C VAL A 141 -23.77 -10.62 -30.59
N ARG A 142 -22.65 -9.87 -30.62
CA ARG A 142 -22.39 -8.88 -31.69
C ARG A 142 -22.23 -9.53 -33.06
N GLU A 143 -21.53 -10.65 -33.15
CA GLU A 143 -21.33 -11.36 -34.43
C GLU A 143 -22.63 -12.06 -34.89
N GLU A 144 -23.36 -12.73 -34.00
CA GLU A 144 -24.67 -13.30 -34.32
C GLU A 144 -25.66 -12.23 -34.81
N MET A 145 -25.67 -11.07 -34.18
CA MET A 145 -26.52 -9.96 -34.63
C MET A 145 -26.11 -9.45 -36.00
N LYS A 146 -24.81 -9.40 -36.33
CA LYS A 146 -24.35 -9.05 -37.69
C LYS A 146 -24.75 -10.09 -38.71
N GLU A 147 -24.61 -11.38 -38.41
CA GLU A 147 -25.02 -12.46 -39.30
C GLU A 147 -26.53 -12.44 -39.55
N GLU A 148 -27.33 -12.22 -38.51
CA GLU A 148 -28.78 -12.12 -38.62
C GLU A 148 -29.20 -10.91 -39.45
N VAL A 149 -28.59 -9.75 -39.22
CA VAL A 149 -28.81 -8.55 -40.05
C VAL A 149 -28.42 -8.81 -41.51
N GLN A 150 -27.29 -9.48 -41.76
CA GLN A 150 -26.88 -9.84 -43.12
C GLN A 150 -27.85 -10.82 -43.78
N ARG A 151 -28.37 -11.81 -43.04
CA ARG A 151 -29.40 -12.73 -43.54
C ARG A 151 -30.68 -12.00 -43.89
N GLN A 152 -31.16 -11.10 -43.02
CA GLN A 152 -32.34 -10.28 -43.29
C GLN A 152 -32.15 -9.38 -44.51
N ILE A 153 -30.98 -8.72 -44.66
CA ILE A 153 -30.66 -7.93 -45.85
C ILE A 153 -30.64 -8.82 -47.10
N THR A 154 -30.04 -10.00 -47.04
CA THR A 154 -29.97 -10.95 -48.17
C THR A 154 -31.36 -11.46 -48.55
N GLU A 155 -32.19 -11.80 -47.57
CA GLU A 155 -33.57 -12.24 -47.80
C GLU A 155 -34.43 -11.11 -48.39
N LEU A 156 -34.24 -9.89 -47.91
CA LEU A 156 -34.89 -8.69 -48.44
C LEU A 156 -34.47 -8.43 -49.90
N LEU A 157 -33.16 -8.50 -50.20
CA LEU A 157 -32.64 -8.41 -51.56
C LEU A 157 -33.16 -9.54 -52.46
N LYS A 158 -33.37 -10.76 -51.94
CA LYS A 158 -33.97 -11.86 -52.71
C LYS A 158 -35.46 -11.63 -52.98
N LYS A 159 -36.18 -11.03 -52.03
CA LYS A 159 -37.61 -10.70 -52.15
C LYS A 159 -37.87 -9.56 -53.13
N PHE A 160 -36.98 -8.57 -53.18
CA PHE A 160 -37.07 -7.40 -54.06
C PHE A 160 -36.24 -7.53 -55.35
N GLY A 161 -35.29 -8.47 -55.39
CA GLY A 161 -34.39 -8.73 -56.52
C GLY A 161 -34.88 -9.77 -57.52
N ASN A 162 -36.15 -10.20 -57.44
CA ASN A 162 -36.78 -10.96 -58.51
C ASN A 162 -37.95 -10.17 -59.14
N PRO A 163 -37.69 -9.11 -59.93
CA PRO A 163 -38.54 -8.83 -61.07
C PRO A 163 -38.23 -9.93 -62.09
N GLY A 164 -39.20 -10.82 -62.31
CA GLY A 164 -39.10 -11.81 -63.37
C GLY A 164 -38.75 -11.13 -64.69
N ASN A 165 -37.94 -11.79 -65.49
CA ASN A 165 -37.99 -11.63 -66.94
C ASN A 165 -39.17 -12.49 -67.44
N PRO A 166 -40.28 -11.88 -67.90
CA PRO A 166 -41.08 -12.47 -68.94
C PRO A 166 -40.71 -11.86 -70.30
N LEU A 167 -40.41 -12.75 -71.25
CA LEU A 167 -40.25 -12.59 -72.71
C LEU A 167 -39.02 -11.82 -73.21
#